data_AF-A0A535P8C9-F1
#
_entry.id   AF-A0A535P8C9-F1
#
_cell.length_a   1.000
_cell.length_b   1.000
_cell.length_c   1.000
_cell.angle_alpha   90.00
_cell.angle_beta   90.00
_cell.angle_gamma   90.00
#
_symmetry.space_group_name_H-M   'P 1'
#
loop_
_entity.id
_entity.type
_entity.pdbx_description
1 polymer ?
#
loop_
_entity_poly.entity_id
_entity_poly.type
_entity_poly.pdbx_seq_one_letter_code
_entity_poly.pdbx_strand_id
1 'polypeptide(L)'
;MARPGWIAVLGAAGAAAGAATVAAALILALLPAPARSAGPPFPPPVTGQRVYDTAEVLSAQTIANAEATIRTIEERTGVQIVVYTQVKPESDTPELAQADADALGTQWGVGRRGFDDGLVILFDL
;
A
#
# COMPACT_ATOMS: atom_id res chain seq x y z
N MET A 1 47.24 20.66 58.54
CA MET A 1 45.79 20.77 58.77
C MET A 1 45.13 21.43 57.56
N ALA A 2 43.86 21.11 57.31
CA ALA A 2 42.91 21.60 56.29
C ALA A 2 42.86 20.90 54.90
N ARG A 3 41.83 20.05 54.71
CA ARG A 3 41.09 19.82 53.43
C ARG A 3 40.01 20.93 53.31
N PRO A 4 39.11 21.03 52.29
CA PRO A 4 38.93 20.34 51.00
C PRO A 4 38.54 21.30 49.81
N GLY A 5 38.25 20.75 48.63
CA GLY A 5 37.50 21.45 47.57
C GLY A 5 37.33 20.61 46.30
N TRP A 6 36.10 20.28 45.96
CA TRP A 6 35.64 19.33 44.95
C TRP A 6 34.72 20.08 44.02
N ILE A 7 34.96 20.05 42.70
CA ILE A 7 33.93 20.38 41.70
C ILE A 7 34.10 19.44 40.50
N ALA A 8 33.10 18.58 40.34
CA ALA A 8 32.82 17.87 39.10
C ALA A 8 32.16 18.84 38.10
N VAL A 9 32.54 18.76 36.83
CA VAL A 9 31.70 19.29 35.73
C VAL A 9 31.56 18.18 34.68
N LEU A 10 30.38 17.58 34.65
CA LEU A 10 29.85 16.80 33.54
C LEU A 10 29.27 17.79 32.52
N GLY A 11 29.76 17.76 31.28
CA GLY A 11 29.21 18.50 30.15
C GLY A 11 28.65 17.55 29.10
N ALA A 12 27.36 17.67 28.83
CA ALA A 12 26.55 16.77 28.00
C ALA A 12 26.81 16.93 26.48
N ALA A 13 26.93 15.82 25.76
CA ALA A 13 26.88 15.76 24.30
C ALA A 13 25.80 14.74 23.88
N GLY A 14 24.57 15.21 23.65
CA GLY A 14 23.45 14.33 23.30
C GLY A 14 22.37 14.91 22.38
N ALA A 15 22.51 16.15 21.87
CA ALA A 15 21.39 16.83 21.21
C ALA A 15 21.47 16.94 19.67
N ALA A 16 22.57 16.53 19.03
CA ALA A 16 22.74 16.74 17.58
C ALA A 16 22.21 15.59 16.70
N ALA A 17 21.99 14.39 17.25
CA ALA A 17 21.58 13.22 16.48
C ALA A 17 20.07 13.13 16.19
N GLY A 18 19.22 13.87 16.93
CA GLY A 18 17.77 13.79 16.80
C GLY A 18 17.16 14.73 15.75
N ALA A 19 17.80 15.87 15.46
CA ALA A 19 17.25 16.85 14.52
C ALA A 19 17.41 16.41 13.05
N ALA A 20 18.52 15.74 12.73
CA ALA A 20 18.81 15.27 11.37
C ALA A 20 17.91 14.11 10.93
N THR A 21 17.48 13.24 11.85
CA THR A 21 16.59 12.11 11.55
C THR A 21 15.15 12.54 11.31
N VAL A 22 14.65 13.53 12.05
CA VAL A 22 13.29 14.08 11.86
C VAL A 22 13.18 14.86 10.55
N ALA A 23 14.21 15.64 10.19
CA ALA A 23 14.24 16.38 8.94
C ALA A 23 14.26 15.44 7.71
N ALA A 24 15.01 14.34 7.77
CA ALA A 24 15.04 13.35 6.69
C ALA A 24 13.69 12.63 6.49
N ALA A 25 12.98 12.31 7.58
CA ALA A 25 11.65 11.71 7.50
C ALA A 25 10.59 12.67 6.91
N LEU A 26 10.67 13.96 7.24
CA LEU A 26 9.80 15.00 6.66
C LEU A 26 10.06 15.20 5.16
N ILE A 27 11.31 15.11 4.69
CA ILE A 27 11.64 15.23 3.27
C ILE A 27 11.12 14.02 2.47
N LEU A 28 11.15 12.82 3.05
CA LEU A 28 10.62 11.61 2.39
C LEU A 28 9.08 11.67 2.23
N ALA A 29 8.39 12.34 3.15
CA ALA A 29 6.93 12.54 3.09
C ALA A 29 6.48 13.56 2.02
N LEU A 30 7.41 14.35 1.47
CA LEU A 30 7.15 15.32 0.39
C LEU A 30 7.44 14.77 -1.01
N LEU A 31 7.90 13.51 -1.12
CA LEU A 31 8.04 12.88 -2.42
C LEU A 31 6.65 12.72 -3.05
N PRO A 32 6.42 13.22 -4.27
CA PRO A 32 5.18 12.97 -4.97
C PRO A 32 4.99 11.45 -5.07
N ALA A 33 3.87 10.95 -4.54
CA ALA A 33 3.48 9.57 -4.76
C ALA A 33 3.45 9.34 -6.28
N PRO A 34 4.02 8.23 -6.79
CA PRO A 34 3.97 7.96 -8.21
C PRO A 34 2.50 8.02 -8.65
N ALA A 35 2.21 8.86 -9.64
CA ALA A 35 0.90 8.85 -10.28
C ALA A 35 0.66 7.43 -10.79
N ARG A 36 -0.28 6.72 -10.17
CA ARG A 36 -0.63 5.36 -10.57
C ARG A 36 -1.40 5.51 -11.87
N SER A 37 -0.76 5.19 -13.00
CA SER A 37 -1.49 5.16 -14.26
C SER A 37 -2.53 4.04 -14.21
N ALA A 38 -3.68 4.28 -14.83
CA ALA A 38 -4.59 3.20 -15.15
C ALA A 38 -3.83 2.13 -15.96
N GLY A 39 -4.09 0.87 -15.66
CA GLY A 39 -3.52 -0.23 -16.41
C GLY A 39 -4.35 -0.57 -17.64
N PRO A 40 -3.88 -1.54 -18.45
CA PRO A 40 -2.56 -2.16 -18.40
C PRO A 40 -1.44 -1.23 -18.95
N PRO A 41 -0.19 -1.33 -18.45
CA PRO A 41 0.27 -2.21 -17.39
C PRO A 41 -0.08 -1.68 -15.99
N PHE A 42 -0.36 -2.59 -15.06
CA PHE A 42 -0.63 -2.25 -13.67
C PHE A 42 0.69 -2.14 -12.85
N PRO A 43 0.74 -1.34 -11.77
CA PRO A 43 1.86 -1.35 -10.84
C PRO A 43 2.09 -2.75 -10.23
N PRO A 44 3.30 -3.06 -9.73
CA PRO A 44 3.54 -4.31 -9.01
C PRO A 44 2.65 -4.43 -7.76
N PRO A 45 2.10 -5.63 -7.44
CA PRO A 45 1.30 -5.82 -6.25
C PRO A 45 2.16 -5.69 -4.98
N VAL A 46 1.53 -5.24 -3.90
CA VAL A 46 2.14 -5.15 -2.57
C VAL A 46 1.77 -6.38 -1.76
N THR A 47 2.77 -7.06 -1.21
CA THR A 47 2.57 -8.28 -0.41
C THR A 47 1.63 -8.01 0.77
N GLY A 48 0.53 -8.77 0.83
CA GLY A 48 -0.46 -8.66 1.91
C GLY A 48 -1.50 -7.55 1.74
N GLN A 49 -1.46 -6.80 0.64
CA GLN A 49 -2.51 -5.86 0.26
C GLN A 49 -3.43 -6.48 -0.79
N ARG A 50 -4.74 -6.34 -0.61
CA ARG A 50 -5.77 -6.86 -1.53
C ARG A 50 -6.59 -5.76 -2.17
N VAL A 51 -6.68 -4.60 -1.54
CA VAL A 51 -7.46 -3.46 -2.02
C VAL A 51 -6.53 -2.34 -2.48
N TYR A 52 -6.64 -1.98 -3.75
CA TYR A 52 -5.83 -0.97 -4.43
C TYR A 52 -6.76 0.15 -4.91
N ASP A 53 -7.00 1.14 -4.04
CA ASP A 53 -7.84 2.28 -4.38
C ASP A 53 -7.01 3.37 -5.08
N THR A 54 -6.75 3.21 -6.38
CA THR A 54 -5.92 4.17 -7.12
C THR A 54 -6.71 5.39 -7.62
N ALA A 55 -8.03 5.27 -7.68
CA ALA A 55 -8.93 6.36 -7.99
C ALA A 55 -9.35 7.20 -6.76
N GLU A 56 -8.90 6.83 -5.55
CA GLU A 56 -9.20 7.52 -4.29
C GLU A 56 -10.71 7.69 -4.02
N VAL A 57 -11.51 6.68 -4.38
CA VAL A 57 -12.97 6.70 -4.26
C VAL A 57 -13.50 5.94 -3.05
N LEU A 58 -12.68 5.10 -2.42
CA LEU A 58 -13.07 4.31 -1.27
C LEU A 58 -12.66 5.02 0.03
N SER A 59 -13.56 5.04 1.00
CA SER A 59 -13.21 5.52 2.34
C SER A 59 -12.18 4.59 3.01
N ALA A 60 -11.36 5.12 3.90
CA ALA A 60 -10.42 4.31 4.69
C ALA A 60 -11.11 3.17 5.47
N GLN A 61 -12.32 3.42 5.98
CA GLN A 61 -13.15 2.40 6.64
C GLN A 61 -13.58 1.30 5.66
N THR A 62 -13.98 1.67 4.44
CA THR A 62 -14.35 0.71 3.39
C THR A 62 -13.17 -0.18 3.01
N ILE A 63 -11.99 0.40 2.81
CA ILE A 63 -10.76 -0.33 2.50
C ILE A 63 -10.43 -1.32 3.63
N ALA A 64 -10.41 -0.85 4.89
CA ALA A 64 -10.11 -1.70 6.04
C ALA A 64 -11.09 -2.86 6.20
N ASN A 65 -12.39 -2.61 5.99
CA ASN A 65 -13.43 -3.64 6.05
C ASN A 65 -13.26 -4.66 4.91
N ALA A 66 -13.04 -4.20 3.68
CA ALA A 66 -12.84 -5.06 2.53
C ALA A 66 -11.59 -5.95 2.70
N GLU A 67 -10.46 -5.38 3.12
CA GLU A 67 -9.23 -6.12 3.45
C GLU A 67 -9.47 -7.19 4.52
N ALA A 68 -10.24 -6.88 5.58
CA ALA A 68 -10.57 -7.85 6.62
C ALA A 68 -11.47 -8.98 6.12
N THR A 69 -12.49 -8.65 5.33
CA THR A 69 -13.41 -9.62 4.72
C THR A 69 -12.65 -10.53 3.76
N ILE A 70 -11.85 -9.97 2.86
CA ILE A 70 -11.05 -10.73 1.90
C ILE A 70 -10.12 -11.68 2.64
N ARG A 71 -9.32 -11.18 3.59
CA ARG A 71 -8.41 -12.02 4.38
C ARG A 71 -9.14 -13.20 5.04
N THR A 72 -10.33 -12.96 5.61
CA THR A 72 -11.14 -14.04 6.22
C THR A 72 -11.55 -15.10 5.20
N ILE A 73 -11.86 -14.70 3.96
CA ILE A 73 -12.23 -15.63 2.89
C ILE A 73 -11.00 -16.42 2.43
N GLU A 74 -9.86 -15.74 2.20
CA GLU A 74 -8.59 -16.36 1.81
C GLU A 74 -8.14 -17.39 2.87
N GLU A 75 -8.21 -17.06 4.15
CA GLU A 75 -7.85 -17.96 5.26
C GLU A 75 -8.73 -19.22 5.31
N ARG A 76 -10.01 -19.10 4.95
CA ARG A 76 -10.97 -20.22 5.04
C ARG A 76 -10.99 -21.12 3.81
N THR A 77 -10.64 -20.58 2.64
CA THR A 77 -10.86 -21.25 1.35
C THR A 77 -9.59 -21.41 0.53
N GLY A 78 -8.57 -20.58 0.79
CA GLY A 78 -7.33 -20.51 0.02
C GLY A 78 -7.43 -19.75 -1.29
N VAL A 79 -8.61 -19.20 -1.65
CA VAL A 79 -8.79 -18.31 -2.80
C VAL A 79 -7.90 -17.08 -2.66
N GLN A 80 -7.66 -16.35 -3.75
CA GLN A 80 -6.96 -15.06 -3.73
C GLN A 80 -7.84 -14.00 -4.36
N ILE A 81 -8.07 -12.89 -3.65
CA ILE A 81 -8.99 -11.85 -4.10
C ILE A 81 -8.25 -10.51 -4.18
N VAL A 82 -8.43 -9.80 -5.29
CA VAL A 82 -7.92 -8.45 -5.50
C VAL A 82 -9.07 -7.51 -5.83
N VAL A 83 -9.07 -6.34 -5.21
CA VAL A 83 -9.95 -5.21 -5.53
C VAL A 83 -9.09 -4.07 -6.05
N TYR A 84 -9.43 -3.52 -7.21
CA TYR A 84 -8.68 -2.44 -7.85
C TYR A 84 -9.62 -1.37 -8.36
N THR A 85 -9.36 -0.10 -8.04
CA THR A 85 -10.07 1.05 -8.63
C THR A 85 -9.11 1.85 -9.49
N GLN A 86 -9.54 2.34 -10.65
CA GLN A 86 -8.77 3.24 -11.50
C GLN A 86 -9.68 4.24 -12.21
N VAL A 87 -9.11 5.38 -12.60
CA VAL A 87 -9.77 6.35 -13.48
C VAL A 87 -9.31 6.07 -14.90
N LYS A 88 -10.22 5.59 -15.74
CA LYS A 88 -9.95 5.19 -17.12
C LYS A 88 -11.15 5.51 -18.02
N PRO A 89 -11.32 6.78 -18.43
CA PRO A 89 -12.50 7.21 -19.19
C PRO A 89 -12.70 6.49 -20.52
N GLU A 90 -11.65 5.91 -21.09
CA GLU A 90 -11.71 5.09 -22.30
C GLU A 90 -12.25 3.67 -22.08
N SER A 91 -12.37 3.21 -20.83
CA SER A 91 -12.98 1.93 -20.45
C SER A 91 -14.43 2.12 -20.02
N ASP A 92 -15.26 2.59 -20.94
CA ASP A 92 -16.64 3.01 -20.69
C ASP A 92 -17.69 1.91 -20.95
N THR A 93 -17.24 0.69 -21.23
CA THR A 93 -18.11 -0.48 -21.43
C THR A 93 -17.72 -1.64 -20.50
N PRO A 94 -18.68 -2.52 -20.15
CA PRO A 94 -18.39 -3.72 -19.35
C PRO A 94 -17.32 -4.64 -19.96
N GLU A 95 -17.25 -4.71 -21.29
CA GLU A 95 -16.28 -5.56 -21.99
C GLU A 95 -14.86 -5.02 -21.85
N LEU A 96 -14.68 -3.70 -21.87
CA LEU A 96 -13.39 -3.05 -21.67
C LEU A 96 -12.94 -3.21 -20.21
N ALA A 97 -13.85 -3.00 -19.26
CA ALA A 97 -13.57 -3.23 -17.84
C ALA A 97 -13.24 -4.71 -17.54
N GLN A 98 -13.93 -5.65 -18.18
CA GLN A 98 -13.62 -7.07 -18.08
C GLN A 98 -12.23 -7.37 -18.66
N ALA A 99 -11.88 -6.80 -19.81
CA ALA A 99 -10.55 -6.98 -20.41
C ALA A 99 -9.44 -6.45 -19.49
N ASP A 100 -9.65 -5.33 -18.82
CA ASP A 100 -8.72 -4.79 -17.83
C ASP A 100 -8.63 -5.68 -16.57
N ALA A 101 -9.75 -6.21 -16.09
CA ALA A 101 -9.76 -7.16 -14.96
C ALA A 101 -9.01 -8.46 -15.29
N ASP A 102 -9.21 -9.00 -16.49
CA ASP A 102 -8.50 -10.20 -16.98
C ASP A 102 -7.00 -9.93 -17.13
N ALA A 103 -6.64 -8.75 -17.66
CA ALA A 103 -5.25 -8.32 -17.77
C ALA A 103 -4.59 -8.16 -16.40
N LEU A 104 -5.29 -7.59 -15.41
CA LEU A 104 -4.81 -7.47 -14.04
C LEU A 104 -4.59 -8.84 -13.40
N GLY A 105 -5.59 -9.72 -13.50
CA GLY A 105 -5.51 -11.10 -12.98
C GLY A 105 -4.35 -11.88 -13.58
N THR A 106 -4.16 -11.77 -14.90
CA THR A 106 -3.06 -12.40 -15.64
C THR A 106 -1.70 -11.81 -15.24
N GLN A 107 -1.58 -10.48 -15.19
CA GLN A 107 -0.33 -9.80 -14.89
C GLN A 107 0.15 -10.09 -13.47
N TRP A 108 -0.76 -10.12 -12.50
CA TRP A 108 -0.42 -10.34 -11.09
C TRP A 108 -0.44 -11.82 -10.69
N GLY A 109 -0.93 -12.70 -11.56
CA GLY A 109 -1.06 -14.13 -11.26
C GLY A 109 -2.00 -14.37 -10.08
N VAL A 110 -3.16 -13.70 -10.08
CA VAL A 110 -4.14 -13.82 -9.00
C VAL A 110 -4.73 -15.24 -9.01
N GLY A 111 -4.59 -15.95 -7.90
CA GLY A 111 -5.03 -17.33 -7.75
C GLY A 111 -3.86 -18.30 -7.59
N ARG A 112 -4.12 -19.45 -6.99
CA ARG A 112 -3.12 -20.51 -6.82
C ARG A 112 -3.06 -21.35 -8.08
N ARG A 113 -1.82 -21.62 -8.52
CA ARG A 113 -1.55 -22.46 -9.70
C ARG A 113 -2.21 -23.83 -9.55
N GLY A 114 -3.09 -24.17 -10.48
CA GLY A 114 -3.81 -25.46 -10.53
C GLY A 114 -5.09 -25.52 -9.69
N PHE A 115 -5.48 -24.43 -9.04
CA PHE A 115 -6.77 -24.29 -8.35
C PHE A 115 -7.70 -23.30 -9.05
N ASP A 116 -7.14 -22.39 -9.87
CA ASP A 116 -7.86 -21.37 -10.64
C ASP A 116 -8.86 -20.58 -9.77
N ASP A 117 -8.43 -20.28 -8.54
CA ASP A 117 -9.23 -19.73 -7.46
C ASP A 117 -8.94 -18.24 -7.22
N GLY A 118 -8.61 -17.53 -8.31
CA GLY A 118 -8.41 -16.09 -8.33
C GLY A 118 -9.71 -15.34 -8.59
N LEU A 119 -9.93 -14.22 -7.88
CA LEU A 119 -11.02 -13.29 -8.14
C LEU A 119 -10.48 -11.86 -8.22
N VAL A 120 -10.78 -11.19 -9.32
CA VAL A 120 -10.49 -9.76 -9.52
C VAL A 120 -11.81 -9.00 -9.52
N ILE A 121 -11.88 -7.96 -8.70
CA ILE A 121 -12.97 -6.98 -8.70
C ILE A 121 -12.35 -5.65 -9.13
N LEU A 122 -12.69 -5.20 -10.33
CA LEU A 122 -12.13 -3.98 -10.91
C LEU A 122 -13.23 -2.93 -11.10
N PHE A 123 -12.91 -1.69 -10.74
CA PHE A 123 -13.76 -0.52 -10.97
C PHE A 123 -13.02 0.45 -11.89
N ASP A 124 -13.53 0.59 -13.11
CA ASP A 124 -13.16 1.66 -14.03
C ASP A 124 -14.11 2.84 -13.84
N LEU A 125 -13.53 4.04 -13.69
CA LEU A 125 -14.21 5.29 -13.39
C LEU A 125 -13.88 6.39 -14.40
#